data_AF-A0A1Q4C0L9-F1
#
_entry.id   AF-A0A1Q4C0L9-F1
#
_cell.length_a   1.000
_cell.length_b   1.000
_cell.length_c   1.000
_cell.angle_alpha   90.00
_cell.angle_beta   90.00
_cell.angle_gamma   90.00
#
_symmetry.space_group_name_H-M   'P 1'
#
loop_
_entity.id
_entity.type
_entity.pdbx_description
1 polymer ?
#
loop_
_entity_poly.entity_id
_entity_poly.type
_entity_poly.pdbx_seq_one_letter_code
_entity_poly.pdbx_strand_id
1 'polypeptide(L)'
;MLWIDSDIIVTRDFRHEFAGLDPRVLVATEEALWGNYSDANAWRARAWGFKFGRQLPFTINTGVMRVTRSHLPLLTRWQELLESDVYKQAQRLSTEDRPMHMFGDQDVLTALLSSAEFSDIELKILKRGSGIVQYFGLSGYTCAERFQNILHGPPYFIHSQVFKPWVKFAAKRQIENSRDFVDTLYLDLSPYTLAAQEYKADLTEPCTWMQPQSTTAALLRAVGFWYAPLVGLPIAILADIVKNANLSIAKRFYFKRNSLHDPADLKRSAGNAQQ
;
A
#
# COMPACT_ATOMS: atom_id res chain seq x y z
N MET A 1 -20.01 -0.16 8.79
CA MET A 1 -18.76 0.48 9.21
C MET A 1 -17.88 0.64 7.99
N LEU A 2 -17.28 1.80 7.82
CA LEU A 2 -16.19 2.02 6.87
C LEU A 2 -14.91 2.13 7.68
N TRP A 3 -13.95 1.25 7.39
CA TRP A 3 -12.60 1.28 7.91
C TRP A 3 -11.70 1.94 6.87
N ILE A 4 -10.84 2.86 7.33
CA ILE A 4 -9.84 3.55 6.52
C ILE A 4 -8.56 3.60 7.36
N ASP A 5 -7.45 3.11 6.83
CA ASP A 5 -6.15 3.20 7.49
C ASP A 5 -5.73 4.67 7.68
N SER A 6 -5.03 4.93 8.78
CA SER A 6 -4.65 6.29 9.20
C SER A 6 -3.70 7.00 8.23
N ASP A 7 -3.05 6.25 7.34
CA ASP A 7 -2.11 6.75 6.32
C ASP A 7 -2.76 6.80 4.93
N ILE A 8 -4.08 7.01 4.88
CA ILE A 8 -4.84 7.26 3.67
C ILE A 8 -5.32 8.71 3.63
N ILE A 9 -5.14 9.36 2.49
CA ILE A 9 -5.78 10.64 2.19
C ILE A 9 -7.00 10.40 1.31
N VAL A 10 -8.12 11.00 1.70
CA VAL A 10 -9.32 11.11 0.88
C VAL A 10 -9.18 12.34 -0.02
N THR A 11 -9.25 12.13 -1.33
CA THR A 11 -9.01 13.20 -2.33
C THR A 11 -10.27 13.72 -3.01
N ARG A 12 -11.40 13.02 -2.86
CA ARG A 12 -12.72 13.49 -3.34
C ARG A 12 -13.83 12.71 -2.66
N ASP A 13 -15.08 13.16 -2.85
CA ASP A 13 -16.26 12.45 -2.36
C ASP A 13 -16.30 11.01 -2.92
N PHE A 14 -16.32 10.05 -2.01
CA PHE A 14 -16.34 8.62 -2.29
C PHE A 14 -17.68 7.97 -1.93
N ARG A 15 -18.63 8.72 -1.37
CA ARG A 15 -19.83 8.14 -0.75
C ARG A 15 -20.68 7.34 -1.72
N HIS A 16 -20.75 7.74 -2.99
CA HIS A 16 -21.49 7.01 -4.03
C HIS A 16 -20.88 5.63 -4.31
N GLU A 17 -19.60 5.40 -4.02
CA GLU A 17 -19.01 4.05 -4.14
C GLU A 17 -19.58 3.07 -3.11
N PHE A 18 -20.18 3.57 -2.03
CA PHE A 18 -20.72 2.74 -0.94
C PHE A 18 -22.24 2.86 -0.80
N ALA A 19 -22.83 3.88 -1.42
CA ALA A 19 -24.26 4.14 -1.36
C ALA A 19 -25.06 3.00 -2.02
N GLY A 20 -26.14 2.58 -1.35
CA GLY A 20 -27.06 1.57 -1.89
C GLY A 20 -26.54 0.14 -1.96
N LEU A 21 -25.30 -0.14 -1.53
CA LEU A 21 -24.78 -1.50 -1.51
C LEU A 21 -25.54 -2.38 -0.51
N ASP A 22 -25.88 -3.60 -0.94
CA ASP A 22 -26.45 -4.63 -0.05
C ASP A 22 -25.54 -4.81 1.19
N PRO A 23 -26.09 -4.94 2.40
CA PRO A 23 -25.30 -5.15 3.61
C PRO A 23 -24.35 -6.35 3.56
N ARG A 24 -24.64 -7.37 2.73
CA ARG A 24 -23.83 -8.59 2.53
C ARG A 24 -22.66 -8.40 1.57
N VAL A 25 -22.58 -7.26 0.87
CA VAL A 25 -21.44 -6.93 0.01
C VAL A 25 -20.31 -6.39 0.88
N LEU A 26 -19.19 -7.11 0.91
CA LEU A 26 -17.95 -6.63 1.50
C LEU A 26 -17.22 -5.78 0.48
N VAL A 27 -16.85 -4.56 0.85
CA VAL A 27 -15.96 -3.72 0.03
C VAL A 27 -14.56 -3.84 0.59
N ALA A 28 -13.58 -4.09 -0.27
CA ALA A 28 -12.17 -4.07 0.08
C ALA A 28 -11.34 -3.50 -1.08
N THR A 29 -10.01 -3.42 -0.91
CA THR A 29 -9.13 -2.81 -1.90
C THR A 29 -8.24 -3.83 -2.59
N GLU A 30 -7.91 -3.54 -3.85
CA GLU A 30 -6.89 -4.27 -4.58
C GLU A 30 -5.48 -3.90 -4.07
N GLU A 31 -4.60 -4.89 -3.92
CA GLU A 31 -3.23 -4.72 -3.43
C GLU A 31 -2.27 -4.07 -4.45
N ALA A 32 -1.18 -3.47 -3.97
CA ALA A 32 -0.07 -2.96 -4.75
C ALA A 32 0.61 -4.03 -5.64
N LEU A 33 1.28 -3.61 -6.74
CA LEU A 33 1.85 -4.52 -7.76
C LEU A 33 3.23 -4.95 -7.25
N TRP A 34 3.23 -5.77 -6.21
CA TRP A 34 4.41 -6.29 -5.51
C TRP A 34 4.44 -7.82 -5.61
N GLY A 35 5.54 -8.46 -5.16
CA GLY A 35 5.77 -9.91 -5.25
C GLY A 35 4.63 -10.79 -4.70
N ASN A 36 3.80 -10.25 -3.82
CA ASN A 36 2.68 -10.95 -3.18
C ASN A 36 1.33 -10.60 -3.79
N TYR A 37 1.30 -9.84 -4.89
CA TYR A 37 0.07 -9.34 -5.46
C TYR A 37 -0.89 -10.47 -5.81
N SER A 38 -0.41 -11.56 -6.43
CA SER A 38 -1.27 -12.67 -6.88
C SER A 38 -1.77 -13.56 -5.74
N ASP A 39 -3.04 -13.97 -5.83
CA ASP A 39 -3.60 -15.09 -5.04
C ASP A 39 -4.02 -16.27 -5.95
N ALA A 40 -3.31 -16.47 -7.06
CA ALA A 40 -3.60 -17.54 -8.01
C ALA A 40 -3.72 -18.92 -7.31
N ASN A 41 -4.70 -19.71 -7.73
CA ASN A 41 -5.04 -21.00 -7.15
C ASN A 41 -5.39 -20.96 -5.65
N ALA A 42 -5.73 -19.79 -5.10
CA ALA A 42 -6.04 -19.57 -3.68
C ALA A 42 -4.95 -20.14 -2.76
N TRP A 43 -3.69 -19.90 -3.12
CA TRP A 43 -2.56 -20.50 -2.44
C TRP A 43 -2.52 -20.12 -0.95
N ARG A 44 -2.98 -18.92 -0.56
CA ARG A 44 -3.06 -18.52 0.85
C ARG A 44 -4.04 -19.38 1.65
N ALA A 45 -5.23 -19.63 1.10
CA ALA A 45 -6.23 -20.50 1.74
C ALA A 45 -5.67 -21.93 1.92
N ARG A 46 -5.00 -22.45 0.88
CA ARG A 46 -4.37 -23.78 0.93
C ARG A 46 -3.22 -23.85 1.94
N ALA A 47 -2.42 -22.80 2.06
CA ALA A 47 -1.32 -22.74 3.03
C ALA A 47 -1.82 -22.77 4.48
N TRP A 48 -3.03 -22.27 4.73
CA TRP A 48 -3.75 -22.43 6.00
C TRP A 48 -4.46 -23.78 6.16
N GLY A 49 -4.42 -24.66 5.15
CA GLY A 49 -5.12 -25.95 5.15
C GLY A 49 -6.62 -25.85 4.89
N PHE A 50 -7.12 -24.70 4.44
CA PHE A 50 -8.55 -24.51 4.18
C PHE A 50 -8.97 -25.19 2.87
N LYS A 51 -10.23 -25.62 2.84
CA LYS A 51 -10.88 -26.07 1.60
C LYS A 51 -11.03 -24.88 0.66
N PHE A 52 -10.69 -25.09 -0.62
CA PHE A 52 -10.83 -24.08 -1.67
C PHE A 52 -12.30 -23.77 -1.95
N GLY A 53 -12.65 -22.48 -1.97
CA GLY A 53 -14.00 -22.01 -2.31
C GLY A 53 -14.04 -21.17 -3.58
N ARG A 54 -13.13 -20.20 -3.70
CA ARG A 54 -12.98 -19.37 -4.90
C ARG A 54 -11.55 -18.92 -5.10
N GLN A 55 -11.23 -18.52 -6.32
CA GLN A 55 -9.96 -17.88 -6.64
C GLN A 55 -10.12 -16.37 -6.67
N LEU A 56 -9.23 -15.67 -5.97
CA LEU A 56 -9.06 -14.23 -6.11
C LEU A 56 -7.89 -13.96 -7.08
N PRO A 57 -8.04 -12.99 -8.00
CA PRO A 57 -6.97 -12.64 -8.94
C PRO A 57 -5.77 -11.98 -8.24
N PHE A 58 -6.01 -11.40 -7.07
CA PHE A 58 -5.04 -10.68 -6.28
C PHE A 58 -5.34 -10.79 -4.79
N THR A 59 -4.36 -10.39 -3.99
CA THR A 59 -4.48 -10.20 -2.55
C THR A 59 -5.40 -9.04 -2.27
N ILE A 60 -6.26 -9.22 -1.28
CA ILE A 60 -7.10 -8.15 -0.76
C ILE A 60 -6.26 -7.31 0.18
N ASN A 61 -6.26 -6.00 -0.01
CA ASN A 61 -5.67 -5.05 0.91
C ASN A 61 -6.77 -4.50 1.85
N THR A 62 -6.43 -4.37 3.13
CA THR A 62 -7.36 -4.02 4.21
C THR A 62 -7.46 -2.52 4.46
N GLY A 63 -6.73 -1.69 3.71
CA GLY A 63 -6.60 -0.26 4.00
C GLY A 63 -7.89 0.55 3.84
N VAL A 64 -8.80 0.15 2.93
CA VAL A 64 -10.17 0.68 2.90
C VAL A 64 -11.15 -0.48 2.81
N MET A 65 -12.01 -0.61 3.82
CA MET A 65 -12.99 -1.69 3.87
C MET A 65 -14.37 -1.21 4.31
N ARG A 66 -15.41 -1.71 3.65
CA ARG A 66 -16.78 -1.63 4.16
C ARG A 66 -17.19 -2.99 4.69
N VAL A 67 -17.58 -3.02 5.96
CA VAL A 67 -18.18 -4.19 6.59
C VAL A 67 -19.48 -3.84 7.31
N THR A 68 -20.37 -4.81 7.45
CA THR A 68 -21.64 -4.67 8.18
C THR A 68 -21.78 -5.79 9.20
N ARG A 69 -22.89 -5.82 9.92
CA ARG A 69 -23.20 -6.94 10.85
C ARG A 69 -23.28 -8.29 10.15
N SER A 70 -23.61 -8.32 8.85
CA SER A 70 -23.63 -9.56 8.05
C SER A 70 -22.26 -10.20 7.92
N HIS A 71 -21.17 -9.44 8.11
CA HIS A 71 -19.80 -9.97 8.03
C HIS A 71 -19.22 -10.36 9.39
N LEU A 72 -19.99 -10.33 10.48
CA LEU A 72 -19.49 -10.71 11.80
C LEU A 72 -18.85 -12.11 11.84
N PRO A 73 -19.40 -13.16 11.22
CA PRO A 73 -18.75 -14.47 11.21
C PRO A 73 -17.35 -14.44 10.59
N LEU A 74 -17.18 -13.73 9.46
CA LEU A 74 -15.88 -13.54 8.82
C LEU A 74 -14.91 -12.79 9.75
N LEU A 75 -15.37 -11.69 10.37
CA LEU A 75 -14.52 -10.86 11.24
C LEU A 75 -14.09 -11.60 12.50
N THR A 76 -14.99 -12.37 13.11
CA THR A 76 -14.66 -13.24 14.25
C THR A 76 -13.64 -14.29 13.85
N ARG A 77 -13.84 -14.97 12.73
CA ARG A 77 -12.89 -15.98 12.25
C ARG A 77 -11.53 -15.37 11.91
N TRP A 78 -11.52 -14.18 11.33
CA TRP A 78 -10.30 -13.45 11.03
C TRP A 78 -9.55 -13.10 12.31
N GLN A 79 -10.24 -12.56 13.32
CA GLN A 79 -9.66 -12.27 14.63
C GLN A 79 -9.06 -13.52 15.27
N GLU A 80 -9.78 -14.65 15.29
CA GLU A 80 -9.28 -15.91 15.84
C GLU A 80 -7.95 -16.35 15.21
N LEU A 81 -7.82 -16.22 13.88
CA LEU A 81 -6.58 -16.55 13.18
C LEU A 81 -5.45 -15.58 13.51
N LEU A 82 -5.73 -14.27 13.59
CA LEU A 82 -4.76 -13.26 14.00
C LEU A 82 -4.31 -13.43 15.47
N GLU A 83 -5.18 -13.99 16.30
CA GLU A 83 -4.89 -14.27 17.70
C GLU A 83 -4.25 -15.63 17.93
N SER A 84 -4.19 -16.49 16.90
CA SER A 84 -3.59 -17.81 17.00
C SER A 84 -2.09 -17.77 17.30
N ASP A 85 -1.59 -18.79 18.02
CA ASP A 85 -0.16 -18.90 18.32
C ASP A 85 0.69 -19.02 17.06
N VAL A 86 0.20 -19.71 16.02
CA VAL A 86 0.92 -19.87 14.76
C VAL A 86 1.13 -18.52 14.08
N TYR A 87 0.08 -17.70 13.98
CA TYR A 87 0.20 -16.36 13.41
C TYR A 87 1.11 -15.46 14.26
N LYS A 88 0.90 -15.43 15.58
CA LYS A 88 1.73 -14.63 16.51
C LYS A 88 3.21 -15.02 16.45
N GLN A 89 3.52 -16.30 16.30
CA GLN A 89 4.89 -16.78 16.09
C GLN A 89 5.46 -16.32 14.76
N ALA A 90 4.68 -16.40 13.67
CA ALA A 90 5.10 -15.88 12.36
C ALA A 90 5.37 -14.36 12.40
N GLN A 91 4.58 -13.59 13.15
CA GLN A 91 4.81 -12.14 13.30
C GLN A 91 6.10 -11.78 14.05
N ARG A 92 6.67 -12.70 14.84
CA ARG A 92 7.96 -12.49 15.52
C ARG A 92 9.16 -12.71 14.60
N LEU A 93 8.96 -13.32 13.43
CA LEU A 93 10.00 -13.50 12.45
C LEU A 93 10.34 -12.18 11.76
N SER A 94 11.56 -12.13 11.22
CA SER A 94 11.97 -11.09 10.28
C SER A 94 11.02 -11.05 9.08
N THR A 95 11.01 -9.93 8.36
CA THR A 95 10.22 -9.83 7.12
C THR A 95 10.63 -10.89 6.11
N GLU A 96 11.92 -11.22 6.01
CA GLU A 96 12.42 -12.21 5.05
C GLU A 96 11.97 -13.64 5.36
N ASP A 97 11.85 -13.97 6.64
CA ASP A 97 11.53 -15.33 7.09
C ASP A 97 10.02 -15.54 7.32
N ARG A 98 9.23 -14.46 7.28
CA ARG A 98 7.79 -14.51 7.54
C ARG A 98 7.06 -15.24 6.40
N PRO A 99 6.24 -16.27 6.70
CA PRO A 99 5.44 -16.95 5.69
C PRO A 99 4.46 -16.01 4.99
N MET A 100 4.43 -16.08 3.66
CA MET A 100 3.68 -15.13 2.82
C MET A 100 2.16 -15.10 3.09
N HIS A 101 1.57 -16.25 3.47
CA HIS A 101 0.14 -16.37 3.79
C HIS A 101 -0.21 -15.84 5.19
N MET A 102 0.80 -15.44 5.96
CA MET A 102 0.71 -14.83 7.28
C MET A 102 1.53 -13.53 7.32
N PHE A 103 1.77 -12.91 6.17
CA PHE A 103 2.69 -11.77 6.10
C PHE A 103 2.14 -10.56 6.85
N GLY A 104 0.87 -10.24 6.60
CA GLY A 104 0.06 -9.36 7.42
C GLY A 104 -1.35 -9.90 7.64
N ASP A 105 -2.18 -9.07 8.26
CA ASP A 105 -3.59 -9.32 8.52
C ASP A 105 -4.39 -9.55 7.22
N GLN A 106 -4.07 -8.78 6.19
CA GLN A 106 -4.69 -8.83 4.88
C GLN A 106 -4.48 -10.17 4.15
N ASP A 107 -3.35 -10.85 4.38
CA ASP A 107 -3.08 -12.16 3.78
C ASP A 107 -3.97 -13.23 4.42
N VAL A 108 -4.21 -13.11 5.73
CA VAL A 108 -5.15 -13.97 6.45
C VAL A 108 -6.59 -13.72 5.99
N LEU A 109 -6.98 -12.45 5.80
CA LEU A 109 -8.29 -12.12 5.25
C LEU A 109 -8.46 -12.68 3.84
N THR A 110 -7.45 -12.54 2.98
CA THR A 110 -7.45 -13.10 1.62
C THR A 110 -7.61 -14.62 1.67
N ALA A 111 -6.91 -15.31 2.58
CA ALA A 111 -7.05 -16.75 2.78
C ALA A 111 -8.49 -17.16 3.14
N LEU A 112 -9.13 -16.43 4.06
CA LEU A 112 -10.51 -16.66 4.46
C LEU A 112 -11.48 -16.41 3.30
N LEU A 113 -11.34 -15.28 2.60
CA LEU A 113 -12.20 -14.94 1.47
C LEU A 113 -12.04 -15.91 0.29
N SER A 114 -10.89 -16.55 0.11
CA SER A 114 -10.67 -17.59 -0.90
C SER A 114 -11.12 -19.00 -0.44
N SER A 115 -11.40 -19.18 0.85
CA SER A 115 -11.85 -20.45 1.43
C SER A 115 -13.31 -20.77 1.10
N ALA A 116 -13.68 -22.05 1.16
CA ALA A 116 -15.06 -22.52 0.98
C ALA A 116 -16.03 -21.96 2.03
N GLU A 117 -15.54 -21.60 3.21
CA GLU A 117 -16.36 -21.09 4.32
C GLU A 117 -16.96 -19.71 4.02
N PHE A 118 -16.24 -18.87 3.26
CA PHE A 118 -16.64 -17.48 2.98
C PHE A 118 -16.63 -17.13 1.49
N SER A 119 -16.61 -18.14 0.61
CA SER A 119 -16.57 -17.92 -0.84
C SER A 119 -17.86 -17.31 -1.42
N ASP A 120 -18.96 -17.39 -0.67
CA ASP A 120 -20.27 -16.83 -1.01
C ASP A 120 -20.40 -15.33 -0.70
N ILE A 121 -19.49 -14.77 0.12
CA ILE A 121 -19.47 -13.32 0.40
C ILE A 121 -19.16 -12.55 -0.88
N GLU A 122 -20.12 -11.75 -1.35
CA GLU A 122 -19.92 -10.88 -2.52
C GLU A 122 -18.89 -9.79 -2.22
N LEU A 123 -17.96 -9.59 -3.16
CA LEU A 123 -16.90 -8.60 -3.06
C LEU A 123 -17.09 -7.48 -4.06
N LYS A 124 -17.13 -6.23 -3.57
CA LYS A 124 -16.85 -5.05 -4.40
C LYS A 124 -15.40 -4.63 -4.15
N ILE A 125 -14.62 -4.53 -5.22
CA ILE A 125 -13.21 -4.13 -5.12
C ILE A 125 -13.05 -2.66 -5.51
N LEU A 126 -12.46 -1.87 -4.60
CA LEU A 126 -11.88 -0.59 -4.95
C LEU A 126 -10.63 -0.84 -5.78
N LYS A 127 -10.79 -0.68 -7.09
CA LYS A 127 -9.74 -0.92 -8.07
C LYS A 127 -8.60 0.07 -7.90
N ARG A 128 -7.42 -0.40 -8.22
CA ARG A 128 -6.27 0.48 -8.27
C ARG A 128 -6.32 1.49 -9.40
N GLY A 129 -5.65 2.62 -9.17
CA GLY A 129 -5.64 3.78 -10.06
C GLY A 129 -6.85 4.67 -9.89
N SER A 130 -8.06 4.14 -10.12
CA SER A 130 -9.30 4.93 -10.09
C SER A 130 -10.01 4.95 -8.73
N GLY A 131 -9.99 3.82 -8.02
CA GLY A 131 -10.55 3.72 -6.67
C GLY A 131 -9.53 4.18 -5.63
N ILE A 132 -8.33 3.61 -5.69
CA ILE A 132 -7.25 3.86 -4.74
C ILE A 132 -5.89 3.84 -5.44
N VAL A 133 -4.98 4.72 -5.05
CA VAL A 133 -3.55 4.58 -5.36
C VAL A 133 -2.86 3.94 -4.17
N GLN A 134 -2.40 2.69 -4.32
CA GLN A 134 -1.63 1.95 -3.33
C GLN A 134 -0.16 2.33 -3.46
N TYR A 135 0.32 3.35 -2.76
CA TYR A 135 1.67 3.89 -2.97
C TYR A 135 2.76 3.00 -2.34
N PHE A 136 3.06 1.90 -3.02
CA PHE A 136 4.08 0.92 -2.68
C PHE A 136 5.30 1.08 -3.58
N GLY A 137 6.19 2.03 -3.26
CA GLY A 137 7.41 2.26 -4.04
C GLY A 137 7.14 2.35 -5.55
N LEU A 138 8.12 2.01 -6.39
CA LEU A 138 8.03 2.18 -7.84
C LEU A 138 6.84 1.49 -8.53
N SER A 139 6.15 0.55 -7.87
CA SER A 139 4.98 -0.15 -8.43
C SER A 139 3.63 0.38 -7.96
N GLY A 140 3.63 1.45 -7.14
CA GLY A 140 2.42 1.97 -6.50
C GLY A 140 1.56 2.90 -7.35
N TYR A 141 2.14 3.55 -8.36
CA TYR A 141 1.40 4.45 -9.26
C TYR A 141 1.99 4.46 -10.69
N THR A 142 1.57 3.49 -11.48
CA THR A 142 2.00 3.15 -12.84
C THR A 142 1.62 4.22 -13.87
N CYS A 143 2.22 4.16 -15.06
CA CYS A 143 1.86 5.06 -16.17
C CYS A 143 0.39 4.92 -16.57
N ALA A 144 -0.12 3.68 -16.58
CA ALA A 144 -1.52 3.42 -16.92
C ALA A 144 -2.48 4.06 -15.91
N GLU A 145 -2.23 3.89 -14.61
CA GLU A 145 -3.04 4.52 -13.56
C GLU A 145 -2.96 6.05 -13.61
N ARG A 146 -1.77 6.62 -13.87
CA ARG A 146 -1.58 8.06 -14.06
C ARG A 146 -2.39 8.59 -15.24
N PHE A 147 -2.34 7.91 -16.37
CA PHE A 147 -3.12 8.29 -17.56
C PHE A 147 -4.63 8.22 -17.30
N GLN A 148 -5.10 7.18 -16.60
CA GLN A 148 -6.50 7.11 -16.18
C GLN A 148 -6.91 8.30 -15.32
N ASN A 149 -6.04 8.75 -14.41
CA ASN A 149 -6.34 9.86 -13.53
C ASN A 149 -6.23 11.25 -14.21
N ILE A 150 -5.52 11.33 -15.34
CA ILE A 150 -5.57 12.49 -16.23
C ILE A 150 -6.94 12.59 -16.89
N LEU A 151 -7.47 11.46 -17.37
CA LEU A 151 -8.74 11.43 -18.10
C LEU A 151 -9.97 11.54 -17.19
N HIS A 152 -9.95 10.88 -16.02
CA HIS A 152 -11.12 10.71 -15.17
C HIS A 152 -11.03 11.44 -13.83
N GLY A 153 -9.94 12.17 -13.59
CA GLY A 153 -9.67 12.85 -12.32
C GLY A 153 -8.96 11.96 -11.28
N PRO A 154 -8.67 12.50 -10.09
CA PRO A 154 -7.91 11.80 -9.06
C PRO A 154 -8.65 10.56 -8.52
N PRO A 155 -7.95 9.62 -7.87
CA PRO A 155 -8.61 8.51 -7.16
C PRO A 155 -9.51 9.02 -6.03
N TYR A 156 -10.28 8.14 -5.38
CA TYR A 156 -10.95 8.50 -4.12
C TYR A 156 -9.96 8.54 -2.95
N PHE A 157 -9.02 7.60 -2.97
CA PHE A 157 -8.09 7.34 -1.87
C PHE A 157 -6.64 7.30 -2.37
N ILE A 158 -5.72 7.81 -1.57
CA ILE A 158 -4.27 7.62 -1.75
C ILE A 158 -3.70 7.02 -0.47
N HIS A 159 -3.10 5.85 -0.57
CA HIS A 159 -2.58 5.09 0.56
C HIS A 159 -1.06 5.12 0.59
N SER A 160 -0.46 5.60 1.69
CA SER A 160 1.00 5.63 1.90
C SER A 160 1.53 4.33 2.50
N GLN A 161 1.22 3.20 1.86
CA GLN A 161 1.32 1.85 2.44
C GLN A 161 2.68 1.52 3.09
N VAL A 162 3.80 1.78 2.42
CA VAL A 162 5.12 1.29 2.88
C VAL A 162 5.87 2.30 3.73
N PHE A 163 6.49 3.29 3.09
CA PHE A 163 7.26 4.31 3.79
C PHE A 163 6.37 5.49 4.10
N LYS A 164 6.40 5.92 5.36
CA LYS A 164 5.66 7.09 5.80
C LYS A 164 6.54 8.34 5.63
N PRO A 165 6.14 9.32 4.80
CA PRO A 165 6.93 10.55 4.58
C PRO A 165 7.28 11.27 5.87
N TRP A 166 6.33 11.38 6.80
CA TRP A 166 6.53 12.04 8.10
C TRP A 166 7.51 11.30 9.01
N VAL A 167 7.70 9.99 8.85
CA VAL A 167 8.73 9.24 9.58
C VAL A 167 10.09 9.41 8.90
N LYS A 168 10.15 9.21 7.57
CA LYS A 168 11.41 9.27 6.82
C LYS A 168 12.06 10.66 6.89
N PHE A 169 11.26 11.73 6.82
CA PHE A 169 11.75 13.10 6.75
C PHE A 169 11.74 13.85 8.09
N ALA A 170 11.21 13.26 9.17
CA ALA A 170 11.41 13.80 10.52
C ALA A 170 12.87 13.67 10.97
N ALA A 171 13.53 12.56 10.60
CA ALA A 171 14.96 12.42 10.80
C ALA A 171 15.70 13.22 9.72
N LYS A 172 16.49 14.22 10.12
CA LYS A 172 17.44 14.91 9.22
C LYS A 172 18.57 13.95 8.83
N ARG A 173 18.26 12.95 8.00
CA ARG A 173 19.21 11.95 7.53
C ARG A 173 19.81 12.41 6.21
N GLN A 174 21.12 12.27 6.06
CA GLN A 174 21.80 12.49 4.78
C GLN A 174 21.53 11.30 3.85
N ILE A 175 21.43 11.57 2.55
CA ILE A 175 21.30 10.54 1.52
C ILE A 175 22.62 9.76 1.47
N GLU A 176 22.56 8.46 1.79
CA GLU A 176 23.78 7.65 1.96
C GLU A 176 24.29 7.05 0.65
N ASN A 177 23.39 6.76 -0.28
CA ASN A 177 23.73 6.09 -1.53
C ASN A 177 22.68 6.36 -2.63
N SER A 178 22.98 5.92 -3.85
CA SER A 178 22.10 6.12 -5.02
C SER A 178 20.73 5.46 -4.88
N ARG A 179 20.62 4.38 -4.10
CA ARG A 179 19.34 3.72 -3.85
C ARG A 179 18.47 4.54 -2.89
N ASP A 180 19.04 5.01 -1.79
CA ASP A 180 18.33 5.89 -0.84
C ASP A 180 17.94 7.22 -1.50
N PHE A 181 18.75 7.72 -2.44
CA PHE A 181 18.39 8.85 -3.29
C PHE A 181 17.10 8.57 -4.08
N VAL A 182 17.01 7.42 -4.76
CA VAL A 182 15.81 7.05 -5.54
C VAL A 182 14.60 6.84 -4.64
N ASP A 183 14.76 6.15 -3.51
CA ASP A 183 13.67 5.91 -2.56
C ASP A 183 13.14 7.23 -1.97
N THR A 184 14.04 8.17 -1.64
CA THR A 184 13.69 9.52 -1.19
C THR A 184 13.00 10.32 -2.27
N LEU A 185 13.57 10.37 -3.48
CA LEU A 185 12.98 11.05 -4.62
C LEU A 185 11.59 10.50 -4.93
N TYR A 186 11.41 9.18 -4.89
CA TYR A 186 10.11 8.59 -5.15
C TYR A 186 9.08 8.92 -4.06
N LEU A 187 9.47 8.91 -2.79
CA LEU A 187 8.58 9.30 -1.69
C LEU A 187 8.18 10.79 -1.79
N ASP A 188 9.11 11.65 -2.19
CA ASP A 188 8.88 13.06 -2.48
C ASP A 188 7.92 13.29 -3.64
N LEU A 189 7.95 12.45 -4.66
CA LEU A 189 7.06 12.58 -5.83
C LEU A 189 5.72 11.88 -5.61
N SER A 190 5.46 11.42 -4.37
CA SER A 190 4.26 10.67 -4.07
C SER A 190 3.00 11.52 -4.19
N PRO A 191 1.90 10.96 -4.75
CA PRO A 191 0.61 11.62 -4.76
C PRO A 191 0.12 11.90 -3.33
N TYR A 192 0.58 11.12 -2.35
CA TYR A 192 0.26 11.33 -0.94
C TYR A 192 0.82 12.67 -0.43
N THR A 193 2.12 12.94 -0.61
CA THR A 193 2.73 14.21 -0.15
C THR A 193 2.16 15.43 -0.86
N LEU A 194 1.71 15.27 -2.11
CA LEU A 194 1.04 16.34 -2.86
C LEU A 194 -0.35 16.62 -2.32
N ALA A 195 -1.18 15.57 -2.15
CA ALA A 195 -2.52 15.72 -1.61
C ALA A 195 -2.52 16.19 -0.15
N ALA A 196 -1.50 15.83 0.63
CA ALA A 196 -1.37 16.25 2.03
C ALA A 196 -1.21 17.77 2.21
N GLN A 197 -0.75 18.49 1.17
CA GLN A 197 -0.56 19.94 1.23
C GLN A 197 -1.86 20.70 1.50
N GLU A 198 -2.99 20.17 1.04
CA GLU A 198 -4.31 20.79 1.28
C GLU A 198 -4.67 20.82 2.77
N TYR A 199 -4.16 19.86 3.54
CA TYR A 199 -4.39 19.74 4.97
C TYR A 199 -3.34 20.46 5.82
N LYS A 200 -2.35 21.14 5.20
CA LYS A 200 -1.24 21.77 5.92
C LYS A 200 -1.72 22.78 6.96
N ALA A 201 -2.79 23.52 6.67
CA ALA A 201 -3.35 24.52 7.58
C ALA A 201 -4.04 23.90 8.81
N ASP A 202 -4.48 22.64 8.70
CA ASP A 202 -5.18 21.93 9.77
C ASP A 202 -4.23 21.20 10.74
N LEU A 203 -2.94 21.13 10.40
CA LEU A 203 -1.93 20.41 11.16
C LEU A 203 -1.14 21.36 12.04
N THR A 204 -1.05 21.02 13.33
CA THR A 204 -0.27 21.79 14.32
C THR A 204 1.23 21.47 14.27
N GLU A 205 1.60 20.33 13.69
CA GLU A 205 2.99 19.86 13.63
C GLU A 205 3.74 20.42 12.41
N PRO A 206 5.08 20.54 12.50
CA PRO A 206 5.90 20.92 11.34
C PRO A 206 5.72 19.95 10.16
N CYS A 207 5.08 20.42 9.09
CA CYS A 207 4.79 19.65 7.88
C CYS A 207 5.93 19.71 6.84
N THR A 208 7.19 19.71 7.28
CA THR A 208 8.36 19.79 6.39
C THR A 208 8.44 18.60 5.44
N TRP A 209 7.95 17.45 5.86
CA TRP A 209 7.87 16.22 5.06
C TRP A 209 6.98 16.34 3.82
N MET A 210 6.07 17.33 3.77
CA MET A 210 5.26 17.57 2.58
C MET A 210 6.05 18.33 1.50
N GLN A 211 7.12 19.04 1.88
CA GLN A 211 7.95 19.84 0.97
C GLN A 211 8.94 18.95 0.20
N PRO A 212 9.44 19.40 -0.96
CA PRO A 212 10.48 18.66 -1.67
C PRO A 212 11.76 18.60 -0.82
N GLN A 213 12.37 17.42 -0.69
CA GLN A 213 13.60 17.19 0.07
C GLN A 213 14.86 17.32 -0.79
N SER A 214 14.71 17.57 -2.10
CA SER A 214 15.82 17.79 -3.03
C SER A 214 15.43 18.77 -4.15
N THR A 215 16.43 19.42 -4.75
CA THR A 215 16.25 20.27 -5.94
C THR A 215 15.64 19.50 -7.09
N THR A 216 16.01 18.23 -7.27
CA THR A 216 15.43 17.34 -8.28
C THR A 216 13.94 17.12 -8.05
N ALA A 217 13.54 16.84 -6.81
CA ALA A 217 12.12 16.71 -6.46
C ALA A 217 11.37 18.02 -6.68
N ALA A 218 11.97 19.15 -6.30
CA ALA A 218 11.37 20.48 -6.50
C ALA A 218 11.15 20.78 -7.99
N LEU A 219 12.14 20.48 -8.84
CA LEU A 219 12.05 20.66 -10.29
C LEU A 219 10.96 19.77 -10.90
N LEU A 220 10.92 18.48 -10.54
CA LEU A 220 9.91 17.55 -11.06
C LEU A 220 8.50 17.91 -10.61
N ARG A 221 8.34 18.38 -9.37
CA ARG A 221 7.06 18.92 -8.88
C ARG A 221 6.64 20.17 -9.65
N ALA A 222 7.57 21.08 -9.94
CA ALA A 222 7.30 22.29 -10.72
C ALA A 222 6.92 21.96 -12.18
N VAL A 223 7.69 21.11 -12.86
CA VAL A 223 7.42 20.68 -14.25
C VAL A 223 6.12 19.89 -14.36
N GLY A 224 5.81 19.10 -13.34
CA GLY A 224 4.53 18.40 -13.24
C GLY A 224 3.37 19.29 -12.77
N PHE A 225 3.56 20.59 -12.62
CA PHE A 225 2.57 21.56 -12.15
C PHE A 225 1.88 21.16 -10.84
N TRP A 226 2.60 20.47 -9.95
CA TRP A 226 2.06 19.88 -8.73
C TRP A 226 0.91 18.89 -8.94
N TYR A 227 0.67 18.47 -10.19
CA TYR A 227 -0.39 17.55 -10.55
C TYR A 227 0.11 16.11 -10.44
N ALA A 228 -0.44 15.37 -9.47
CA ALA A 228 0.03 14.04 -9.08
C ALA A 228 0.30 13.06 -10.24
N PRO A 229 -0.54 12.97 -11.30
CA PRO A 229 -0.23 12.13 -12.46
C PRO A 229 1.05 12.50 -13.20
N LEU A 230 1.44 13.77 -13.23
CA LEU A 230 2.58 14.29 -14.01
C LEU A 230 3.89 14.33 -13.21
N VAL A 231 3.84 14.71 -11.94
CA VAL A 231 5.04 14.93 -11.08
C VAL A 231 5.98 13.72 -11.07
N GLY A 232 5.44 12.51 -10.94
CA GLY A 232 6.22 11.27 -10.91
C GLY A 232 6.28 10.52 -12.25
N LEU A 233 5.73 11.08 -13.34
CA LEU A 233 5.60 10.37 -14.61
C LEU A 233 6.95 9.90 -15.19
N PRO A 234 8.02 10.72 -15.22
CA PRO A 234 9.31 10.26 -15.74
C PRO A 234 9.84 9.03 -14.99
N ILE A 235 9.66 8.99 -13.67
CA ILE A 235 10.09 7.87 -12.84
C ILE A 235 9.20 6.65 -13.07
N ALA A 236 7.90 6.84 -13.22
CA ALA A 236 6.95 5.76 -13.54
C ALA A 236 7.24 5.12 -14.91
N ILE A 237 7.59 5.92 -15.92
CA ILE A 237 7.98 5.42 -17.25
C ILE A 237 9.19 4.50 -17.13
N LEU A 238 10.23 4.93 -16.43
CA LEU A 238 11.43 4.11 -16.20
C LEU A 238 11.08 2.83 -15.44
N ALA A 239 10.27 2.92 -14.38
CA ALA A 239 9.85 1.77 -13.58
C ALA A 239 9.06 0.74 -14.41
N ASP A 240 8.09 1.19 -15.21
CA ASP A 240 7.27 0.32 -16.05
C ASP A 240 8.10 -0.32 -17.17
N ILE A 241 9.05 0.41 -17.78
CA ILE A 241 10.02 -0.15 -18.73
C ILE A 241 10.84 -1.27 -18.07
N VAL A 242 11.43 -1.02 -16.90
CA VAL A 242 12.22 -2.04 -16.19
C VAL A 242 11.39 -3.27 -15.84
N LYS A 243 10.14 -3.05 -15.40
CA LYS A 243 9.21 -4.13 -15.06
C LYS A 243 8.88 -5.01 -16.27
N ASN A 244 8.55 -4.39 -17.40
CA ASN A 244 8.10 -5.06 -18.63
C ASN A 244 9.26 -5.68 -19.42
N ALA A 245 10.44 -5.05 -19.44
CA ALA A 245 11.61 -5.53 -20.17
C ALA A 245 12.32 -6.72 -19.51
N ASN A 246 11.77 -7.25 -18.40
CA ASN A 246 12.30 -8.39 -17.65
C ASN A 246 13.81 -8.28 -17.29
N LEU A 247 14.31 -7.05 -17.14
CA LEU A 247 15.72 -6.75 -16.86
C LEU A 247 16.09 -7.25 -15.47
N SER A 248 16.60 -8.47 -15.39
CA SER A 248 16.86 -9.21 -14.14
C SER A 248 17.78 -8.47 -13.16
N ILE A 249 18.74 -7.68 -13.67
CA ILE A 249 19.67 -6.88 -12.87
C ILE A 249 18.95 -5.68 -12.23
N ALA A 250 18.15 -4.95 -13.01
CA ALA A 250 17.36 -3.82 -12.51
C ALA A 250 16.21 -4.30 -11.59
N LYS A 251 15.64 -5.49 -11.85
CA LYS A 251 14.69 -6.14 -10.93
C LYS A 251 15.32 -6.49 -9.59
N ARG A 252 16.56 -6.99 -9.58
CA ARG A 252 17.32 -7.22 -8.34
C ARG A 252 17.71 -5.92 -7.62
N PHE A 253 17.97 -4.85 -8.35
CA PHE A 253 18.33 -3.56 -7.76
C PHE A 253 17.13 -2.81 -7.16
N TYR A 254 15.99 -2.82 -7.85
CA TYR A 254 14.80 -2.02 -7.50
C TYR A 254 13.67 -2.80 -6.81
N PHE A 255 13.43 -4.07 -7.19
CA PHE A 255 12.30 -4.86 -6.69
C PHE A 255 12.72 -5.93 -5.67
N LYS A 256 14.02 -6.21 -5.50
CA LYS A 256 14.54 -7.00 -4.37
C LYS A 256 14.73 -6.07 -3.18
N ARG A 257 13.62 -5.67 -2.57
CA ARG A 257 13.63 -5.15 -1.21
C ARG A 257 13.30 -6.32 -0.30
N ASN A 258 14.30 -6.74 0.46
CA ASN A 258 14.13 -7.53 1.69
C ASN A 258 13.98 -6.63 2.94
N SER A 259 14.34 -5.35 2.87
CA SER A 259 14.31 -4.49 4.06
C SER A 259 13.04 -3.65 4.17
N LEU A 260 11.92 -4.26 4.55
CA LEU A 260 11.04 -3.58 5.51
C LEU A 260 11.85 -3.43 6.80
N HIS A 261 12.73 -2.42 6.86
CA HIS A 261 13.28 -2.04 8.15
C HIS A 261 12.10 -1.62 9.01
N ASP A 262 11.90 -2.40 10.05
CA ASP A 262 10.94 -2.17 11.10
C ASP A 262 11.13 -0.72 11.61
N PRO A 263 10.06 0.06 11.84
CA PRO A 263 10.17 1.29 12.62
C PRO A 263 10.93 1.09 13.95
N ALA A 264 10.97 -0.13 14.50
CA ALA A 264 11.78 -0.49 15.65
C ALA A 264 13.31 -0.39 15.39
N ASP A 265 13.79 -0.62 14.16
CA ASP A 265 15.21 -0.48 13.81
C ASP A 265 15.66 0.99 13.74
N LEU A 266 14.74 1.90 13.42
CA LEU A 266 14.99 3.35 13.46
C LEU A 266 15.11 3.86 14.91
N LYS A 267 14.43 3.23 15.88
CA LYS A 267 14.62 3.54 17.31
C LYS A 267 15.96 3.03 17.86
N ARG A 268 16.44 1.86 17.40
CA ARG A 268 17.73 1.31 17.85
C ARG A 268 18.94 2.09 17.35
N SER A 269 18.88 2.61 16.12
CA SER A 269 19.96 3.42 15.54
C SER A 269 20.08 4.82 16.16
N ALA A 270 18.99 5.38 16.70
CA ALA A 270 19.02 6.62 17.47
C ALA A 270 19.58 6.46 18.90
N GLY A 271 19.49 5.26 19.48
CA GLY A 271 20.00 4.96 20.84
C GLY A 271 21.51 4.72 20.92
N ASN A 272 22.15 4.32 19.82
CA ASN A 272 23.59 4.03 19.78
C ASN A 272 24.47 5.22 19.39
N ALA A 273 23.88 6.41 19.19
CA ALA A 273 24.63 7.65 18.94
C ALA A 273 24.94 8.45 20.23
N GLN A 274 24.68 7.87 21.41
CA GLN A 274 24.95 8.46 22.74
C GLN A 274 25.77 7.54 23.67
N GLN A 275 26.71 6.76 23.12
CA GLN A 275 27.76 6.12 23.91
C GLN A 275 29.13 6.43 23.32
#